data_AF-A0A356AQV7-F1
#
_entry.id   AF-A0A356AQV7-F1
#
_cell.length_a   1.000
_cell.length_b   1.000
_cell.length_c   1.000
_cell.angle_alpha   90.00
_cell.angle_beta   90.00
_cell.angle_gamma   90.00
#
_symmetry.space_group_name_H-M   'P 1'
#
loop_
_entity.id
_entity.type
_entity.pdbx_description
1 polymer ?
#
loop_
_entity_poly.entity_id
_entity_poly.type
_entity_poly.pdbx_seq_one_letter_code
_entity_poly.pdbx_strand_id
1 'polypeptide(L)'
;MQKYDYIQNMVTRDKKIYAVYAGVPDVSIMALQVKNQLLAEYKTQDIRNFDELFDFMEMISKDEDDEGNNRILTSTLDLLKYAVIKAGYYPFAYIPGSDIVFKIDDSECKPYFIEDTNIIELFFEEFQRFFEKSYFTDNLENHKLANIRLTAYFASTE
;
A
#
# COMPACT_ATOMS: atom_id res chain seq x y z
N MET A 1 4.80 -10.75 -32.97
CA MET A 1 5.45 -11.18 -31.71
C MET A 1 4.35 -11.54 -30.74
N GLN A 2 4.30 -12.77 -30.24
CA GLN A 2 3.29 -13.15 -29.26
C GLN A 2 3.65 -12.50 -27.91
N LYS A 3 2.66 -11.93 -27.24
CA LYS A 3 2.79 -10.97 -26.11
C LYS A 3 3.56 -11.50 -24.88
N TYR A 4 3.92 -12.79 -24.85
CA TYR A 4 4.45 -13.48 -23.66
C TYR A 4 5.64 -14.41 -23.93
N ASP A 5 6.33 -14.28 -25.07
CA ASP A 5 7.48 -15.14 -25.43
C ASP A 5 8.60 -15.12 -24.36
N TYR A 6 8.75 -14.00 -23.64
CA TYR A 6 9.71 -13.85 -22.54
C TYR A 6 9.41 -14.79 -21.35
N ILE A 7 8.14 -15.02 -21.03
CA ILE A 7 7.72 -15.90 -19.92
C ILE A 7 8.06 -17.35 -20.27
N GLN A 8 7.75 -17.75 -21.51
CA GLN A 8 8.05 -19.08 -22.00
C GLN A 8 9.55 -19.36 -21.98
N ASN A 9 10.37 -18.37 -22.36
CA ASN A 9 11.83 -18.46 -22.26
C ASN A 9 12.32 -18.57 -20.81
N MET A 10 11.67 -17.90 -19.86
CA MET A 10 12.03 -17.96 -18.44
C MET A 10 11.80 -19.35 -17.82
N VAL A 11 10.71 -20.03 -18.21
CA VAL A 11 10.31 -21.32 -17.64
C VAL A 11 10.82 -22.54 -18.42
N THR A 12 11.51 -22.32 -19.55
CA THR A 12 12.03 -23.38 -20.42
C THR A 12 13.56 -23.47 -20.34
N ARG A 13 14.09 -24.66 -20.04
CA ARG A 13 15.53 -24.98 -20.18
C ARG A 13 15.67 -26.26 -20.99
N ASP A 14 16.67 -26.37 -21.87
CA ASP A 14 16.90 -27.58 -22.69
C ASP A 14 15.64 -28.14 -23.38
N LYS A 15 14.79 -27.25 -23.90
CA LYS A 15 13.49 -27.59 -24.53
C LYS A 15 12.48 -28.29 -23.62
N LYS A 16 12.68 -28.25 -22.30
CA LYS A 16 11.75 -28.76 -21.29
C LYS A 16 11.20 -27.59 -20.47
N ILE A 17 9.91 -27.64 -20.18
CA ILE A 17 9.22 -26.66 -19.34
C ILE A 17 9.34 -27.14 -17.89
N TYR A 18 9.91 -26.30 -17.02
CA TYR A 18 10.15 -26.62 -15.61
C TYR A 18 9.17 -25.96 -14.65
N ALA A 19 8.44 -24.95 -15.12
CA ALA A 19 7.40 -24.29 -14.37
C ALA A 19 6.24 -23.92 -15.30
N VAL A 20 5.01 -24.02 -14.81
CA VAL A 20 3.83 -23.48 -15.49
C VAL A 20 3.57 -22.11 -14.90
N TYR A 21 3.73 -21.09 -15.72
CA TYR A 21 3.37 -19.73 -15.35
C TYR A 21 1.84 -19.62 -15.28
N ALA A 22 1.30 -19.41 -14.08
CA ALA A 22 -0.14 -19.55 -13.81
C ALA A 22 -0.99 -18.28 -14.09
N GLY A 23 -0.39 -17.16 -14.50
CA GLY A 23 -1.13 -15.94 -14.83
C GLY A 23 -0.26 -14.67 -14.81
N VAL A 24 -0.73 -13.61 -15.48
CA VAL A 24 -0.10 -12.26 -15.57
C VAL A 24 0.42 -11.79 -14.20
N PRO A 25 1.54 -11.03 -14.12
CA PRO A 25 2.06 -10.60 -12.82
C PRO A 25 0.97 -9.91 -12.04
N ASP A 26 0.82 -10.26 -10.77
CA ASP A 26 -0.05 -9.53 -9.84
C ASP A 26 0.51 -8.11 -9.69
N VAL A 27 0.10 -7.21 -10.58
CA VAL A 27 0.43 -5.79 -10.46
C VAL A 27 -0.50 -5.23 -9.40
N SER A 28 0.03 -5.09 -8.19
CA SER A 28 -0.67 -4.44 -7.09
C SER A 28 -0.41 -2.93 -7.12
N ILE A 29 -1.45 -2.11 -7.27
CA ILE A 29 -1.37 -0.66 -7.02
C ILE A 29 -2.03 -0.33 -5.69
N MET A 30 -1.42 0.53 -4.89
CA MET A 30 -2.10 1.10 -3.72
C MET A 30 -2.99 2.25 -4.18
N ALA A 31 -4.25 2.21 -3.74
CA ALA A 31 -5.20 3.28 -3.99
C ALA A 31 -5.85 3.72 -2.67
N LEU A 32 -6.05 5.03 -2.57
CA LEU A 32 -6.81 5.68 -1.52
C LEU A 32 -8.29 5.68 -1.92
N GLN A 33 -9.14 5.23 -1.01
CA GLN A 33 -10.59 5.21 -1.18
C GLN A 33 -11.23 6.13 -0.15
N VAL A 34 -12.09 7.03 -0.61
CA VAL A 34 -12.88 7.95 0.24
C VAL A 34 -14.33 7.89 -0.19
N LYS A 35 -15.27 7.86 0.76
CA LYS A 35 -16.70 7.93 0.42
C LYS A 35 -17.04 9.28 -0.22
N ASN A 36 -17.67 9.26 -1.40
CA ASN A 36 -18.07 10.47 -2.13
C ASN A 36 -18.92 11.46 -1.30
N GLN A 37 -19.73 10.95 -0.35
CA GLN A 37 -20.53 11.79 0.53
C GLN A 37 -19.67 12.73 1.38
N LEU A 38 -18.52 12.25 1.88
CA LEU A 38 -17.62 13.07 2.68
C LEU A 38 -16.88 14.10 1.84
N LEU A 39 -16.47 13.71 0.64
CA LEU A 39 -15.90 14.66 -0.32
C LEU A 39 -16.88 15.80 -0.60
N ALA A 40 -18.17 15.48 -0.80
CA ALA A 40 -19.23 16.47 -1.02
C ALA A 40 -19.49 17.37 0.21
N GLU A 41 -19.60 16.78 1.40
CA GLU A 41 -19.84 17.50 2.66
C GLU A 41 -18.77 18.56 2.94
N TYR A 42 -17.51 18.19 2.70
CA TYR A 42 -16.35 19.03 2.93
C TYR A 42 -15.87 19.75 1.65
N LYS A 43 -16.70 19.81 0.61
CA LYS A 43 -16.46 20.55 -0.66
C LYS A 43 -15.11 20.24 -1.32
N THR A 44 -14.63 19.01 -1.17
CA THR A 44 -13.40 18.49 -1.75
C THR A 44 -13.76 17.61 -2.94
N GLN A 45 -13.08 17.73 -4.08
CA GLN A 45 -13.38 16.92 -5.26
C GLN A 45 -12.60 15.60 -5.28
N ASP A 46 -11.32 15.65 -4.92
CA ASP A 46 -10.40 14.53 -4.91
C ASP A 46 -9.30 14.70 -3.85
N ILE A 47 -8.63 13.59 -3.53
CA ILE A 47 -7.44 13.57 -2.66
C ILE A 47 -6.34 12.86 -3.44
N ARG A 48 -5.23 13.55 -3.70
CA ARG A 48 -4.18 13.11 -4.63
C ARG A 48 -2.90 12.66 -3.95
N ASN A 49 -2.70 13.04 -2.70
CA ASN A 49 -1.50 12.73 -1.93
C ASN A 49 -1.82 12.66 -0.42
N PHE A 50 -0.82 12.27 0.37
CA PHE A 50 -1.00 12.10 1.81
C PHE A 50 -1.09 13.41 2.60
N ASP A 51 -0.57 14.52 2.08
CA ASP A 51 -0.75 15.85 2.69
C ASP A 51 -2.21 16.31 2.57
N GLU A 52 -2.78 16.21 1.37
CA GLU A 52 -4.20 16.48 1.13
C GLU A 52 -5.09 15.56 1.95
N LEU A 53 -4.70 14.29 2.08
CA LEU A 53 -5.39 13.34 2.95
C LEU A 53 -5.33 13.81 4.40
N PHE A 54 -4.15 14.17 4.91
CA PHE A 54 -4.01 14.64 6.28
C PHE A 54 -4.86 15.89 6.53
N ASP A 55 -4.81 16.88 5.66
CA ASP A 55 -5.54 18.14 5.84
C ASP A 55 -7.07 17.89 5.80
N PHE A 56 -7.53 17.00 4.91
CA PHE A 56 -8.91 16.56 4.86
C PHE A 56 -9.35 15.88 6.17
N MET A 57 -8.48 15.05 6.73
CA MET A 57 -8.72 14.35 7.99
C MET A 57 -8.74 15.29 9.20
N GLU A 58 -7.85 16.28 9.19
CA GLU A 58 -7.80 17.31 10.21
C GLU A 58 -9.11 18.12 10.21
N MET A 59 -9.59 18.50 9.02
CA MET A 59 -10.85 19.22 8.84
C MET A 59 -12.05 18.41 9.36
N ILE A 60 -12.17 17.13 9.00
CA ILE A 60 -13.24 16.26 9.51
C ILE A 60 -13.18 16.15 11.04
N SER A 61 -11.98 15.98 11.60
CA SER A 61 -11.81 15.78 13.03
C SER A 61 -12.12 17.02 13.89
N LYS A 62 -12.17 18.21 13.30
CA LYS A 62 -12.48 19.47 13.99
C LYS A 62 -13.98 19.75 14.07
N ASP A 63 -14.78 19.15 13.19
CA ASP A 63 -16.24 19.34 13.13
C ASP A 63 -17.03 18.33 13.98
N GLU A 64 -16.41 17.24 14.45
CA GLU A 64 -17.11 16.20 15.22
C GLU A 64 -17.11 16.42 16.74
N ASP A 65 -18.31 16.68 17.28
CA ASP A 65 -18.75 16.38 18.67
C ASP A 65 -18.89 14.85 18.91
N ASP A 66 -18.43 14.00 17.97
CA ASP A 66 -18.88 12.63 17.80
C ASP A 66 -17.96 11.59 18.47
N GLU A 67 -18.58 10.56 19.04
CA GLU A 67 -18.02 9.53 19.90
C GLU A 67 -17.05 8.58 19.16
N GLY A 68 -15.87 9.06 18.76
CA GLY A 68 -14.67 8.25 18.48
C GLY A 68 -14.73 7.20 17.35
N ASN A 69 -15.88 6.95 16.72
CA ASN A 69 -16.11 5.84 15.80
C ASN A 69 -15.95 6.18 14.31
N ASN A 70 -15.80 7.47 13.96
CA ASN A 70 -15.72 7.94 12.56
C ASN A 70 -14.31 8.34 12.11
N ARG A 71 -13.32 8.27 13.01
CA ARG A 71 -11.94 8.69 12.72
C ARG A 71 -11.24 7.67 11.85
N ILE A 72 -10.30 8.16 11.06
CA ILE A 72 -9.55 7.48 10.00
C ILE A 72 -8.86 6.20 10.45
N LEU A 73 -8.94 5.18 9.60
CA LEU A 73 -8.57 3.81 9.92
C LEU A 73 -7.66 3.32 8.79
N THR A 74 -6.53 4.01 8.58
CA THR A 74 -5.45 3.46 7.78
C THR A 74 -4.70 2.45 8.65
N SER A 75 -4.38 1.27 8.12
CA SER A 75 -3.55 0.31 8.84
C SER A 75 -2.11 0.81 8.83
N THR A 76 -1.43 0.71 9.98
CA THR A 76 0.02 0.97 10.07
C THR A 76 0.80 0.11 9.08
N LEU A 77 0.35 -1.13 8.85
CA LEU A 77 0.91 -2.04 7.85
C LEU A 77 0.70 -1.56 6.42
N ASP A 78 -0.42 -0.92 6.11
CA ASP A 78 -0.67 -0.41 4.75
C ASP A 78 0.17 0.84 4.45
N LEU A 79 0.38 1.70 5.46
CA LEU A 79 1.32 2.82 5.35
C LEU A 79 2.77 2.31 5.19
N LEU A 80 3.16 1.25 5.92
CA LEU A 80 4.49 0.66 5.80
C LEU A 80 4.69 0.03 4.42
N LYS A 81 3.69 -0.67 3.88
CA LYS A 81 3.71 -1.18 2.50
C LYS A 81 3.92 -0.05 1.50
N TYR A 82 3.29 1.10 1.72
CA TYR A 82 3.51 2.28 0.88
C TYR A 82 4.97 2.73 0.89
N ALA A 83 5.56 2.87 2.08
CA ALA A 83 6.96 3.26 2.22
C ALA A 83 7.92 2.24 1.56
N VAL A 84 7.68 0.93 1.75
CA VAL A 84 8.47 -0.15 1.12
C VAL A 84 8.47 -0.01 -0.41
N ILE A 85 7.29 0.12 -1.01
CA ILE A 85 7.15 0.24 -2.48
C ILE A 85 7.75 1.55 -2.98
N LYS A 86 7.50 2.68 -2.29
CA LYS A 86 8.03 3.99 -2.66
C LYS A 86 9.56 4.04 -2.57
N ALA A 87 10.17 3.30 -1.66
CA ALA A 87 11.62 3.15 -1.55
C ALA A 87 12.23 2.23 -2.62
N GLY A 88 11.41 1.61 -3.49
CA GLY A 88 11.88 0.72 -4.55
C GLY A 88 12.09 -0.73 -4.10
N TYR A 89 11.37 -1.17 -3.07
CA TYR A 89 11.43 -2.52 -2.53
C TYR A 89 10.07 -3.22 -2.59
N TYR A 90 10.08 -4.54 -2.42
CA TYR A 90 8.90 -5.35 -2.17
C TYR A 90 9.15 -6.30 -0.98
N PRO A 91 8.13 -6.62 -0.17
CA PRO A 91 8.31 -7.48 0.99
C PRO A 91 8.51 -8.95 0.60
N PHE A 92 9.30 -9.69 1.38
CA PHE A 92 9.47 -11.15 1.21
C PHE A 92 8.13 -11.89 1.21
N ALA A 93 7.29 -11.54 2.18
CA ALA A 93 5.93 -12.02 2.29
C ALA A 93 5.09 -10.94 2.97
N TYR A 94 3.83 -10.81 2.59
CA TYR A 94 2.85 -9.94 3.27
C TYR A 94 2.38 -10.54 4.59
N ILE A 95 3.29 -11.13 5.36
CA ILE A 95 3.03 -11.73 6.66
C ILE A 95 3.49 -10.71 7.73
N PRO A 96 2.68 -10.44 8.76
CA PRO A 96 3.11 -9.60 9.87
C PRO A 96 4.44 -10.09 10.47
N GLY A 97 5.41 -9.20 10.64
CA GLY A 97 6.76 -9.52 11.14
C GLY A 97 7.78 -9.91 10.06
N SER A 98 7.46 -9.73 8.78
CA SER A 98 8.43 -9.82 7.69
C SER A 98 9.25 -8.53 7.61
N ASP A 99 10.33 -8.45 8.39
CA ASP A 99 11.29 -7.33 8.33
C ASP A 99 12.29 -7.47 7.17
N ILE A 100 12.02 -8.40 6.25
CA ILE A 100 12.86 -8.68 5.08
C ILE A 100 12.19 -8.15 3.82
N VAL A 101 12.94 -7.37 3.05
CA VAL A 101 12.56 -6.79 1.77
C VAL A 101 13.58 -7.14 0.68
N PHE A 102 13.13 -7.01 -0.56
CA PHE A 102 13.95 -7.19 -1.76
C PHE A 102 13.83 -5.95 -2.61
N LYS A 103 14.93 -5.51 -3.20
CA LYS A 103 14.91 -4.38 -4.11
C LYS A 103 14.32 -4.81 -5.45
N ILE A 104 13.43 -3.99 -6.01
CA ILE A 104 12.65 -4.33 -7.23
C ILE A 104 13.58 -4.64 -8.42
N ASP A 105 14.69 -3.93 -8.52
CA ASP A 105 15.64 -4.07 -9.63
C ASP A 105 16.89 -4.92 -9.29
N ASP A 106 16.84 -5.72 -8.21
CA ASP A 106 17.98 -6.57 -7.81
C ASP A 106 17.95 -7.92 -8.53
N SER A 107 18.86 -8.09 -9.49
CA SER A 107 19.02 -9.32 -10.27
C SER A 107 19.44 -10.54 -9.45
N GLU A 108 20.00 -10.34 -8.25
CA GLU A 108 20.45 -11.43 -7.38
C GLU A 108 19.38 -11.82 -6.35
N CYS A 109 18.25 -11.11 -6.31
CA CYS A 109 17.19 -11.29 -5.32
C CYS A 109 17.76 -11.34 -3.89
N LYS A 110 18.66 -10.41 -3.53
CA LYS A 110 19.27 -10.39 -2.20
C LYS A 110 18.24 -9.90 -1.16
N PRO A 111 18.10 -10.58 -0.01
CA PRO A 111 17.27 -10.09 1.08
C PRO A 111 17.98 -8.96 1.84
N TYR A 112 17.23 -7.94 2.24
CA TYR A 112 17.65 -6.84 3.10
C TYR A 112 16.72 -6.76 4.31
N PHE A 113 17.28 -6.50 5.49
CA PHE A 113 16.46 -6.10 6.63
C PHE A 113 15.96 -4.67 6.41
N ILE A 114 14.72 -4.38 6.81
CA ILE A 114 14.11 -3.05 6.66
C ILE A 114 14.97 -1.99 7.36
N GLU A 115 15.55 -2.31 8.51
CA GLU A 115 16.43 -1.44 9.29
C GLU A 115 17.76 -1.12 8.59
N ASP A 116 18.17 -1.94 7.63
CA ASP A 116 19.37 -1.72 6.82
C ASP A 116 19.07 -0.91 5.53
N THR A 117 17.85 -0.38 5.39
CA THR A 117 17.38 0.41 4.24
C THR A 117 16.88 1.78 4.66
N ASN A 118 16.53 2.63 3.70
CA ASN A 118 15.93 3.95 3.95
C ASN A 118 14.40 3.92 4.15
N ILE A 119 13.80 2.73 4.30
CA ILE A 119 12.34 2.55 4.34
C ILE A 119 11.75 3.16 5.61
N ILE A 120 12.42 3.00 6.76
CA ILE A 120 11.93 3.51 8.04
C ILE A 120 11.98 5.03 8.07
N GLU A 121 13.06 5.64 7.56
CA GLU A 121 13.17 7.09 7.44
C GLU A 121 12.06 7.64 6.55
N LEU A 122 11.86 7.05 5.38
CA LEU A 122 10.79 7.44 4.46
C LEU A 122 9.40 7.26 5.08
N PHE A 123 9.19 6.18 5.84
CA PHE A 123 7.93 5.91 6.53
C PHE A 123 7.58 7.02 7.51
N PHE A 124 8.53 7.45 8.33
CA PHE A 124 8.28 8.54 9.27
C PHE A 124 8.24 9.91 8.57
N GLU A 125 9.07 10.16 7.56
CA GLU A 125 9.01 11.40 6.77
C GLU A 125 7.62 11.63 6.17
N GLU A 126 7.00 10.58 5.63
CA GLU A 126 5.69 10.66 4.99
C GLU A 126 4.53 10.65 5.98
N PHE A 127 4.64 9.88 7.07
CA PHE A 127 3.48 9.53 7.89
C PHE A 127 3.53 9.99 9.34
N GLN A 128 4.60 10.67 9.79
CA GLN A 128 4.72 11.14 11.18
C GLN A 128 3.47 11.92 11.64
N ARG A 129 2.91 12.78 10.78
CA ARG A 129 1.70 13.56 11.09
C ARG A 129 0.50 12.65 11.46
N PHE A 130 0.35 11.52 10.79
CA PHE A 130 -0.70 10.53 11.07
C PHE A 130 -0.51 9.90 12.45
N PHE A 131 0.74 9.63 12.84
CA PHE A 131 1.08 9.08 14.15
C PHE A 131 0.77 10.07 15.28
N GLU A 132 1.20 11.32 15.12
CA GLU A 132 1.00 12.39 16.12
C GLU A 132 -0.48 12.66 16.42
N LYS A 133 -1.35 12.44 15.44
CA LYS A 133 -2.80 12.64 15.57
C LYS A 133 -3.59 11.35 15.81
N SER A 134 -2.91 10.20 15.92
CA SER A 134 -3.54 8.89 16.12
C SER A 134 -4.58 8.54 15.05
N TYR A 135 -4.29 8.86 13.79
CA TYR A 135 -5.18 8.60 12.65
C TYR A 135 -4.95 7.22 12.03
N PHE A 136 -4.85 6.18 12.86
CA PHE A 136 -4.63 4.80 12.44
C PHE A 136 -5.36 3.82 13.37
N THR A 137 -5.67 2.63 12.86
CA THR A 137 -6.18 1.51 13.65
C THR A 137 -5.61 0.21 13.10
N ASP A 138 -5.48 -0.78 13.98
CA ASP A 138 -5.21 -2.16 13.58
C ASP A 138 -6.46 -3.05 13.76
N ASN A 139 -7.62 -2.46 14.10
CA ASN A 139 -8.89 -3.17 14.20
C ASN A 139 -9.55 -3.33 12.82
N LEU A 140 -9.63 -4.57 12.34
CA LEU A 140 -10.25 -4.93 11.06
C LEU A 140 -11.74 -4.58 10.93
N GLU A 141 -12.51 -4.62 12.01
CA GLU A 141 -13.92 -4.21 11.95
C GLU A 141 -14.03 -2.70 11.73
N ASN A 142 -13.13 -1.95 12.35
CA ASN A 142 -13.03 -0.52 12.16
C ASN A 142 -12.62 -0.22 10.69
N HIS A 143 -11.69 -0.96 10.08
CA HIS A 143 -11.36 -0.80 8.65
C HIS A 143 -12.57 -0.94 7.70
N LYS A 144 -13.56 -1.80 8.03
CA LYS A 144 -14.79 -1.94 7.22
C LYS A 144 -15.73 -0.76 7.37
N LEU A 145 -15.78 -0.19 8.56
CA LEU A 145 -16.63 0.95 8.90
C LEU A 145 -16.00 2.28 8.45
N ALA A 146 -14.70 2.26 8.17
CA ALA A 146 -13.91 3.40 7.76
C ALA A 146 -14.51 4.16 6.58
N ASN A 147 -14.44 5.48 6.72
CA ASN A 147 -14.83 6.44 5.72
C ASN A 147 -13.74 6.69 4.67
N ILE A 148 -12.49 6.40 5.04
CA ILE A 148 -11.29 6.52 4.22
C ILE A 148 -10.42 5.27 4.43
N ARG A 149 -9.90 4.67 3.35
CA ARG A 149 -9.09 3.44 3.39
C ARG A 149 -7.98 3.44 2.34
N LEU A 150 -6.80 2.93 2.70
CA LEU A 150 -5.73 2.58 1.76
C LEU A 150 -5.84 1.08 1.44
N THR A 151 -5.96 0.72 0.16
CA THR A 151 -6.10 -0.67 -0.28
C THR A 151 -5.14 -0.96 -1.43
N ALA A 152 -4.49 -2.12 -1.39
CA ALA A 152 -3.78 -2.67 -2.55
C ALA A 152 -4.77 -3.39 -3.48
N TYR A 153 -4.82 -2.98 -4.74
CA TYR A 153 -5.62 -3.61 -5.78
C TYR A 153 -4.76 -4.50 -6.64
N PHE A 154 -5.14 -5.76 -6.77
CA PHE A 154 -4.61 -6.66 -7.79
C PHE A 154 -5.37 -6.43 -9.09
N ALA A 155 -4.72 -5.86 -10.09
CA ALA A 155 -5.32 -5.71 -11.41
C ALA A 155 -4.99 -6.95 -12.25
N SER A 156 -5.96 -7.86 -12.43
CA SER A 156 -5.89 -8.82 -13.52
C SER A 156 -6.30 -8.09 -14.81
N THR A 157 -5.35 -7.74 -15.67
CA THR A 157 -5.69 -7.28 -17.02
C THR A 157 -6.17 -8.50 -17.81
N GLU A 158 -7.48 -8.59 -18.03
CA GLU A 158 -8.11 -9.54 -18.96
C GLU A 158 -7.57 -9.40 -20.40
#